data_AF-A0A353YCP8-F1
#
_entry.id   AF-A0A353YCP8-F1
#
_cell.length_a   1.000
_cell.length_b   1.000
_cell.length_c   1.000
_cell.angle_alpha   90.00
_cell.angle_beta   90.00
_cell.angle_gamma   90.00
#
_symmetry.space_group_name_H-M   'P 1'
#
loop_
_entity.id
_entity.type
_entity.pdbx_description
1 polymer ?
#
loop_
_entity_poly.entity_id
_entity_poly.type
_entity_poly.pdbx_seq_one_letter_code
_entity_poly.pdbx_strand_id
1 'polypeptide(L)'
;SSSPRPRRTHVPRQHRTPSLMFGTRGNVALKPTYEEELELSPAPLKELVIPLNERASILTLKESMCRWPIGDPGEPEFHFCGR
;
A
#
# COMPACT_ATOMS: atom_id res chain seq x y z
N SER A 1 -31.45 55.86 -13.25
CA SER A 1 -32.76 55.34 -13.69
C SER A 1 -32.51 54.13 -14.57
N SER A 2 -32.93 52.94 -14.15
CA SER A 2 -32.86 51.74 -15.00
C SER A 2 -34.01 50.82 -14.62
N SER A 3 -34.98 50.69 -15.52
CA SER A 3 -36.14 49.81 -15.34
C SER A 3 -35.81 48.41 -15.89
N PRO A 4 -36.17 47.33 -15.18
CA PRO A 4 -35.84 45.99 -15.64
C PRO A 4 -36.72 45.52 -16.80
N ARG A 5 -36.13 44.78 -17.73
CA ARG A 5 -36.75 44.25 -18.94
C ARG A 5 -37.53 42.95 -18.64
N PRO A 6 -38.73 42.73 -19.19
CA PRO A 6 -39.51 41.52 -18.89
C PRO A 6 -38.88 40.28 -19.51
N ARG A 7 -38.83 39.19 -18.73
CA ARG A 7 -38.26 37.91 -19.14
C ARG A 7 -39.34 37.05 -19.80
N ARG A 8 -39.09 36.63 -21.04
CA ARG A 8 -39.95 35.77 -21.85
C ARG A 8 -40.00 34.36 -21.24
N THR A 9 -41.20 33.86 -20.95
CA THR A 9 -41.42 32.50 -20.44
C THR A 9 -41.41 31.49 -21.58
N HIS A 10 -40.52 30.50 -21.51
CA HIS A 10 -40.54 29.35 -22.41
C HIS A 10 -41.54 28.32 -21.90
N VAL A 11 -42.44 27.89 -22.79
CA VAL A 11 -43.41 26.81 -22.53
C VAL A 11 -42.66 25.48 -22.42
N PRO A 12 -42.97 24.61 -21.44
CA PRO A 12 -42.25 23.35 -21.30
C PRO A 12 -42.64 22.38 -22.43
N ARG A 13 -41.63 21.93 -23.17
CA ARG A 13 -41.74 20.85 -24.16
C ARG A 13 -42.02 19.54 -23.41
N GLN A 14 -43.24 19.03 -23.52
CA GLN A 14 -43.58 17.68 -23.09
C GLN A 14 -42.91 16.66 -24.03
N HIS A 15 -42.68 15.46 -23.50
CA HIS A 15 -41.94 14.32 -24.07
C HIS A 15 -40.46 14.23 -23.68
N ARG A 16 -40.22 13.65 -22.50
CA ARG A 16 -39.06 12.79 -22.26
C ARG A 16 -39.58 11.44 -21.78
N THR A 17 -39.16 10.38 -22.46
CA THR A 17 -39.26 9.00 -21.99
C THR A 17 -38.65 8.88 -20.59
N PRO A 18 -39.07 7.92 -19.75
CA PRO A 18 -38.48 7.75 -18.42
C PRO A 18 -37.06 7.23 -18.61
N SER A 19 -36.10 8.16 -18.58
CA SER A 19 -34.71 7.80 -18.36
C SER A 19 -34.63 7.31 -16.93
N LEU A 20 -34.14 6.08 -16.74
CA LEU A 20 -33.99 5.42 -15.44
C LEU A 20 -32.89 6.14 -14.65
N MET A 21 -33.26 7.29 -14.09
CA MET A 21 -32.41 8.09 -13.21
C MET A 21 -32.36 7.37 -11.87
N PHE A 22 -31.36 6.51 -11.66
CA PHE A 22 -30.99 6.13 -10.30
C PHE A 22 -30.57 7.41 -9.58
N GLY A 23 -31.47 7.95 -8.76
CA GLY A 23 -31.19 9.15 -7.99
C GLY A 23 -30.04 8.87 -7.03
N THR A 24 -28.85 9.33 -7.34
CA THR A 24 -27.76 9.43 -6.37
C THR A 24 -28.15 10.50 -5.37
N ARG A 25 -28.82 10.09 -4.29
CA ARG A 25 -29.11 10.95 -3.14
C ARG A 25 -27.90 10.97 -2.20
N GLY A 26 -27.12 12.04 -2.27
CA GLY A 26 -26.20 12.46 -1.20
C GLY A 26 -24.72 12.21 -1.44
N ASN A 27 -23.94 12.66 -0.45
CA ASN A 27 -22.47 12.67 -0.35
C ASN A 27 -21.95 11.54 0.56
N VAL A 28 -22.54 10.35 0.50
CA VAL A 28 -22.06 9.24 1.33
C VAL A 28 -20.77 8.70 0.73
N ALA A 29 -19.64 9.30 1.12
CA ALA A 29 -18.32 8.71 0.94
C ALA A 29 -18.28 7.45 1.80
N LEU A 30 -18.49 6.30 1.16
CA LEU A 30 -18.33 5.00 1.79
C LEU A 30 -16.88 4.88 2.25
N LYS A 31 -16.70 4.76 3.57
CA LYS A 31 -15.39 4.42 4.15
C LYS A 31 -15.10 2.98 3.75
N PRO A 32 -13.92 2.65 3.21
CA PRO A 32 -13.55 1.26 3.04
C PRO A 32 -13.56 0.60 4.43
N THR A 33 -14.40 -0.41 4.60
CA THR A 33 -14.33 -1.32 5.74
C THR A 33 -13.11 -2.19 5.51
N TYR A 34 -12.03 -1.94 6.27
CA TYR A 34 -10.94 -2.89 6.32
C TYR A 34 -11.45 -4.09 7.12
N GLU A 35 -11.61 -5.21 6.45
CA GLU A 35 -11.72 -6.49 7.13
C GLU A 35 -10.30 -6.82 7.59
N GLU A 36 -10.11 -7.02 8.90
CA GLU A 36 -8.82 -7.38 9.46
C GLU A 36 -8.47 -8.78 8.95
N GLU A 37 -7.74 -8.84 7.84
CA GLU A 37 -7.15 -10.06 7.34
C GLU A 37 -6.17 -10.52 8.42
N LEU A 38 -6.56 -11.56 9.17
CA LEU A 38 -5.74 -12.21 10.18
C LEU A 38 -4.43 -12.61 9.50
N GLU A 39 -3.40 -11.78 9.64
CA GLU A 39 -2.04 -12.11 9.25
C GLU A 39 -1.62 -13.31 10.09
N LEU A 40 -1.71 -14.50 9.50
CA LEU A 40 -1.19 -15.73 10.09
C LEU A 40 0.26 -15.46 10.49
N SER A 41 0.56 -15.69 11.78
CA SER A 41 1.93 -15.57 12.29
C SER A 41 2.88 -16.28 11.34
N PRO A 42 3.94 -15.61 10.84
CA PRO A 42 4.87 -16.24 9.92
C PRO A 42 5.42 -17.51 10.55
N ALA A 43 5.57 -18.55 9.74
CA ALA A 43 6.16 -19.81 10.19
C ALA A 43 7.46 -19.53 10.96
N PRO A 44 7.75 -20.29 12.04
CA PRO A 44 8.93 -20.05 12.85
C PRO A 44 10.16 -20.03 11.95
N LEU A 45 10.87 -18.89 11.95
CA LEU A 45 12.06 -18.70 11.14
C LEU A 45 13.05 -19.79 11.53
N LYS A 46 13.39 -20.65 10.56
CA LYS A 46 14.40 -21.68 10.79
C LYS A 46 15.73 -20.97 10.94
N GLU A 47 16.36 -21.11 12.10
CA GLU A 47 17.70 -20.58 12.39
C GLU A 47 18.62 -20.94 11.22
N LEU A 48 19.10 -19.92 10.50
CA LEU A 48 20.05 -20.11 9.41
C LEU A 48 21.39 -20.49 10.05
N VAL A 49 21.62 -21.78 10.23
CA VAL A 49 22.90 -22.30 10.70
C VAL A 49 23.90 -22.17 9.55
N ILE A 50 24.61 -21.04 9.50
CA ILE A 50 25.74 -20.87 8.60
C ILE A 50 26.94 -21.60 9.23
N PRO A 51 27.49 -22.64 8.56
CA PRO A 51 28.70 -23.33 9.00
C PRO A 51 29.84 -22.34 9.20
N LEU A 52 30.71 -22.55 10.20
CA LEU A 52 31.80 -21.62 10.52
C LEU A 52 32.70 -21.31 9.31
N ASN A 53 32.88 -22.28 8.42
CA ASN A 53 33.67 -22.14 7.18
C ASN A 53 33.00 -21.29 6.09
N GLU A 54 31.69 -21.06 6.16
CA GLU A 54 30.94 -20.22 5.22
C GLU A 54 30.70 -18.80 5.76
N ARG A 55 31.03 -18.54 7.04
CA ARG A 55 30.88 -17.21 7.64
C ARG A 55 31.94 -16.25 7.11
N ALA A 56 31.50 -15.13 6.54
CA ALA A 56 32.40 -14.06 6.15
C ALA A 56 32.51 -13.01 7.27
N SER A 57 33.73 -12.61 7.63
CA SER A 57 33.97 -11.45 8.50
C SER A 57 34.18 -10.20 7.65
N ILE A 58 34.23 -9.02 8.28
CA ILE A 58 34.47 -7.75 7.58
C ILE A 58 35.79 -7.77 6.77
N LEU A 59 36.78 -8.55 7.22
CA LEU A 59 38.09 -8.67 6.58
C LEU A 59 38.08 -9.63 5.40
N THR A 60 37.22 -10.65 5.42
CA THR A 60 37.13 -11.65 4.35
C THR A 60 36.02 -11.35 3.35
N LEU A 61 35.23 -10.30 3.59
CA LEU A 61 34.15 -9.81 2.74
C LEU A 61 34.68 -9.32 1.38
N LYS A 62 34.14 -9.84 0.27
CA LYS A 62 34.44 -9.43 -1.11
C LYS A 62 33.29 -8.63 -1.71
N GLU A 63 33.55 -7.92 -2.81
CA GLU A 63 32.53 -7.09 -3.46
C GLU A 63 31.42 -7.90 -4.16
N SER A 64 31.69 -9.16 -4.49
CA SER A 64 30.78 -10.03 -5.20
C SER A 64 29.89 -10.89 -4.29
N MET A 65 30.06 -10.81 -2.97
CA MET A 65 29.33 -11.65 -2.02
C MET A 65 28.21 -10.90 -1.31
N CYS A 66 27.27 -11.66 -0.73
CA CYS A 66 26.19 -11.15 0.09
C CYS A 66 26.72 -10.48 1.37
N ARG A 67 26.31 -9.21 1.60
CA ARG A 67 26.70 -8.39 2.77
C ARG A 67 25.62 -8.31 3.84
N TRP A 68 24.68 -9.25 3.88
CA TRP A 68 23.67 -9.26 4.92
C TRP A 68 24.31 -9.53 6.29
N PRO A 69 24.18 -8.62 7.27
CA PRO A 69 24.76 -8.80 8.59
C PRO A 69 23.93 -9.77 9.42
N ILE A 70 24.61 -10.62 10.18
CA ILE A 70 24.01 -11.64 11.05
C ILE A 70 24.60 -11.46 12.44
N GLY A 71 23.72 -11.20 13.41
CA GLY A 71 24.10 -10.87 14.79
C GLY A 71 24.46 -9.40 15.00
N ASP A 72 24.93 -9.08 16.20
CA ASP A 72 25.32 -7.73 16.61
C ASP A 72 26.81 -7.46 16.40
N PRO A 73 27.23 -6.28 15.91
CA PRO A 73 28.64 -5.97 15.65
C PRO A 73 29.58 -6.02 16.86
N GLY A 74 29.04 -5.98 18.08
CA GLY A 74 29.81 -6.06 19.33
C GLY A 74 30.09 -7.50 19.78
N GLU A 75 29.43 -8.49 19.17
CA GLU A 75 29.56 -9.90 19.55
C GLU A 75 30.60 -10.63 18.69
N PRO A 76 31.33 -11.61 19.26
CA PRO A 76 32.31 -12.40 18.51
C PRO A 76 31.66 -13.27 17.42
N GLU A 77 30.37 -13.54 17.54
CA GLU A 77 29.57 -14.27 16.56
C GLU A 77 29.15 -13.41 15.35
N PHE A 78 29.49 -12.12 15.26
CA PHE A 78 29.13 -11.28 14.13
C PHE A 78 29.75 -11.75 12.81
N HIS A 79 28.90 -11.97 11.80
CA HIS A 79 29.35 -12.37 10.46
C HIS A 79 28.38 -11.91 9.38
N PHE A 80 28.81 -12.03 8.14
CA PHE A 80 28.03 -11.77 6.94
C PHE A 80 27.71 -13.09 6.22
N CYS A 81 26.61 -13.09 5.47
CA CYS A 81 26.13 -14.26 4.73
C CYS A 81 27.17 -14.90 3.80
N GLY A 82 28.08 -14.13 3.19
CA GLY A 82 29.30 -14.68 2.57
C GLY A 82 29.15 -15.50 1.28
N ARG A 83 27.92 -15.78 0.83
CA ARG A 83 27.60 -16.47 -0.44
C ARG A 83 27.67 -15.54 -1.64
#